data_AF-A0A6C0DW58-F1
#
_entry.id   AF-A0A6C0DW58-F1
#
_cell.length_a   1.000
_cell.length_b   1.000
_cell.length_c   1.000
_cell.angle_alpha   90.00
_cell.angle_beta   90.00
_cell.angle_gamma   90.00
#
_symmetry.space_group_name_H-M   'P 1'
#
loop_
_entity.id
_entity.type
_entity.pdbx_description
1 polymer ?
#
loop_
_entity_poly.entity_id
_entity_poly.type
_entity_poly.pdbx_seq_one_letter_code
_entity_poly.pdbx_strand_id
1 'polypeptide(L)'
;MSTTTEPTRLRVRQLLNGMNSLQRTEVKRLLPPRIKAPETPAIRYPNALLTVLPKGDSYSLLGWITEDLLRIPSAEINLDAVIAVTLKWFPTATETDLNKIRVSKTTPPYIEHIVKTRQQLEKLTEGKGPLRYEETVAYGQIEGHPDIRTDTQIFEVKMTGQLKENWASFVYQVFAYGALASETTAIYLVFPMQELIWHYDPTTWKNRIAFRDLLSATATKLQTAGTNDVLVGALIREQYLVGFHAQKKKSLPETILALAADDARRPYQIFLGSNMSSKLVISDAELAASAKAIMETNLQLYVHSQYIINLCQDPGADDDYHTNLLIKNLDYAALIGCRGVVVHVGKSTTKPLPQALANMQTNLRRAMDHATPACPILLETPAGQGSETLQGYTEFVEFILKFQDPRLRICVDTCHVFAVGHQPLDYLTRLTKYNKKLLKLVHYNDSATPCGSHLDRHAMMGTGHIGMTTMGQIAHHCHSHAVPMVIE
;
A
#
# COMPACT_ATOMS: atom_id res chain seq x y z
N MET A 1 -26.67 32.03 -13.43
CA MET A 1 -27.19 30.88 -12.67
C MET A 1 -26.00 29.97 -12.38
N SER A 2 -25.48 30.01 -11.16
CA SER A 2 -24.38 29.16 -10.73
C SER A 2 -24.95 27.75 -10.56
N THR A 3 -24.55 26.83 -11.44
CA THR A 3 -24.75 25.40 -11.23
C THR A 3 -23.81 24.98 -10.12
N THR A 4 -24.30 25.00 -8.88
CA THR A 4 -23.66 24.31 -7.76
C THR A 4 -23.65 22.82 -8.11
N THR A 5 -22.56 22.34 -8.69
CA THR A 5 -22.25 20.91 -8.75
C THR A 5 -22.24 20.42 -7.31
N GLU A 6 -23.16 19.54 -6.95
CA GLU A 6 -23.11 18.87 -5.64
C GLU A 6 -21.70 18.28 -5.46
N PRO A 7 -21.08 18.45 -4.27
CA PRO A 7 -19.78 17.86 -4.02
C PRO A 7 -19.87 16.34 -4.19
N THR A 8 -19.00 15.79 -5.05
CA THR A 8 -18.93 14.35 -5.32
C THR A 8 -18.61 13.60 -4.03
N ARG A 9 -19.56 12.81 -3.52
CA ARG A 9 -19.35 11.97 -2.33
C ARG A 9 -18.32 10.88 -2.62
N LEU A 10 -17.50 10.55 -1.62
CA LEU A 10 -16.52 9.48 -1.73
C LEU A 10 -17.22 8.13 -1.55
N ARG A 11 -16.99 7.19 -2.47
CA ARG A 11 -17.57 5.85 -2.35
C ARG A 11 -16.97 5.09 -1.17
N VAL A 12 -17.79 4.40 -0.40
CA VAL A 12 -17.37 3.53 0.72
C VAL A 12 -16.24 2.60 0.32
N ARG A 13 -16.31 1.97 -0.86
CA ARG A 13 -15.25 1.07 -1.35
C ARG A 13 -13.93 1.79 -1.58
N GLN A 14 -13.96 3.01 -2.12
CA GLN A 14 -12.76 3.83 -2.32
C GLN A 14 -12.17 4.25 -0.97
N LEU A 15 -13.02 4.71 -0.04
CA LEU A 15 -12.64 5.07 1.32
C LEU A 15 -11.95 3.88 2.04
N LEU A 16 -12.60 2.72 2.07
CA LEU A 16 -12.08 1.53 2.75
C LEU A 16 -10.80 1.00 2.12
N ASN A 17 -10.62 1.13 0.79
CA ASN A 17 -9.38 0.76 0.13
C ASN A 17 -8.24 1.74 0.44
N GLY A 18 -8.54 3.03 0.56
CA GLY A 18 -7.57 4.08 0.87
C GLY A 18 -7.13 4.14 2.34
N MET A 19 -7.76 3.38 3.24
CA MET A 19 -7.41 3.40 4.66
C MET A 19 -6.03 2.77 4.96
N ASN A 20 -5.23 3.50 5.74
CA ASN A 20 -3.98 3.01 6.32
C ASN A 20 -4.23 2.04 7.51
N SER A 21 -3.17 1.47 8.05
CA SER A 21 -3.24 0.46 9.12
C SER A 21 -3.84 0.98 10.43
N LEU A 22 -3.62 2.25 10.77
CA LEU A 22 -4.19 2.89 11.97
C LEU A 22 -5.70 3.09 11.79
N GLN A 23 -6.12 3.67 10.66
CA GLN A 23 -7.53 3.87 10.33
C GLN A 23 -8.30 2.53 10.32
N ARG A 24 -7.71 1.48 9.73
CA ARG A 24 -8.29 0.13 9.75
C ARG A 24 -8.43 -0.41 11.17
N THR A 25 -7.47 -0.12 12.05
CA THR A 25 -7.52 -0.54 13.46
C THR A 25 -8.64 0.17 14.21
N GLU A 26 -8.82 1.48 13.99
CA GLU A 26 -9.89 2.26 14.60
C GLU A 26 -11.28 1.80 14.14
N VAL A 27 -11.46 1.64 12.83
CA VAL A 27 -12.71 1.13 12.23
C VAL A 27 -13.04 -0.27 12.78
N LYS A 28 -12.04 -1.15 12.87
CA LYS A 28 -12.20 -2.50 13.42
C LYS A 28 -12.62 -2.49 14.90
N ARG A 29 -12.11 -1.57 15.71
CA ARG A 29 -12.49 -1.43 17.13
C ARG A 29 -13.94 -1.01 17.31
N LEU A 30 -14.52 -0.33 16.33
CA LEU A 30 -15.91 0.13 16.36
C LEU A 30 -16.90 -0.92 15.83
N LEU A 31 -16.45 -1.96 15.13
CA LEU A 31 -17.32 -3.07 14.74
C LEU A 31 -17.81 -3.89 15.96
N PRO A 32 -18.96 -4.59 15.84
CA PRO A 32 -19.37 -5.56 16.84
C PRO A 32 -18.30 -6.64 17.07
N PRO A 33 -18.14 -7.12 18.32
CA PRO A 33 -17.16 -8.15 18.63
C PRO A 33 -17.56 -9.50 18.01
N ARG A 34 -16.56 -10.33 17.70
CA ARG A 34 -16.72 -11.76 17.32
C ARG A 34 -17.45 -12.03 15.99
N ILE A 35 -17.40 -11.12 15.02
CA ILE A 35 -17.87 -11.39 13.65
C ILE A 35 -16.89 -12.32 12.93
N LYS A 36 -17.21 -13.62 12.87
CA LYS A 36 -16.39 -14.65 12.23
C LYS A 36 -16.93 -15.01 10.86
N ALA A 37 -16.03 -15.37 9.94
CA ALA A 37 -16.40 -15.94 8.66
C ALA A 37 -17.17 -17.25 8.89
N PRO A 38 -18.30 -17.45 8.19
CA PRO A 38 -18.99 -18.73 8.15
C PRO A 38 -18.07 -19.83 7.61
N GLU A 39 -18.20 -21.04 8.16
CA GLU A 39 -17.50 -22.21 7.62
C GLU A 39 -18.29 -22.78 6.45
N THR A 40 -17.70 -22.70 5.25
CA THR A 40 -18.31 -23.21 4.02
C THR A 40 -17.27 -23.98 3.22
N PRO A 41 -17.67 -25.05 2.50
CA PRO A 41 -16.77 -25.73 1.58
C PRO A 41 -16.33 -24.78 0.46
N ALA A 42 -15.12 -25.00 -0.07
CA ALA A 42 -14.64 -24.29 -1.24
C ALA A 42 -15.44 -24.75 -2.47
N ILE A 43 -16.07 -23.80 -3.16
CA ILE A 43 -16.88 -24.08 -4.35
C ILE A 43 -16.18 -23.48 -5.57
N ARG A 44 -16.11 -24.26 -6.64
CA ARG A 44 -15.46 -23.86 -7.88
C ARG A 44 -16.35 -22.90 -8.66
N TYR A 45 -15.76 -21.85 -9.18
CA TYR A 45 -16.43 -20.94 -10.10
C TYR A 45 -16.91 -21.66 -11.38
N PRO A 46 -17.93 -21.12 -12.08
CA PRO A 46 -18.36 -21.63 -13.37
C PRO A 46 -17.28 -21.37 -14.45
N ASN A 47 -16.39 -22.34 -14.64
CA ASN A 47 -15.26 -22.21 -15.58
C ASN A 47 -15.69 -21.84 -17.01
N ALA A 48 -16.85 -22.30 -17.48
CA ALA A 48 -17.32 -21.90 -18.81
C ALA A 48 -17.60 -20.40 -18.93
N LEU A 49 -18.23 -19.78 -17.92
CA LEU A 49 -18.44 -18.33 -17.91
C LEU A 49 -17.10 -17.59 -17.81
N LEU A 50 -16.21 -18.02 -16.90
CA LEU A 50 -14.91 -17.37 -16.74
C LEU A 50 -14.01 -17.44 -17.98
N THR A 51 -14.12 -18.51 -18.78
CA THR A 51 -13.30 -18.67 -20.00
C THR A 51 -13.85 -17.92 -21.20
N VAL A 52 -15.14 -17.59 -21.19
CA VAL A 52 -15.79 -16.78 -22.22
C VAL A 52 -15.54 -15.29 -21.99
N LEU A 53 -15.55 -14.86 -20.73
CA LEU A 53 -15.38 -13.46 -20.37
C LEU A 53 -13.92 -12.99 -20.55
N PRO A 54 -13.69 -11.69 -20.82
CA PRO A 54 -12.35 -11.10 -20.94
C PRO A 54 -11.46 -11.40 -19.71
N LYS A 55 -10.23 -11.87 -19.94
CA LYS A 55 -9.32 -12.31 -18.85
C LYS A 55 -9.05 -11.24 -17.77
N GLY A 56 -9.10 -9.95 -18.12
CA GLY A 56 -8.89 -8.85 -17.18
C GLY A 56 -10.08 -8.56 -16.26
N ASP A 57 -11.30 -8.88 -16.71
CA ASP A 57 -12.55 -8.44 -16.09
C ASP A 57 -13.49 -9.61 -15.73
N SER A 58 -13.08 -10.85 -16.00
CA SER A 58 -13.93 -12.03 -15.95
C SER A 58 -14.65 -12.23 -14.62
N TYR A 59 -13.97 -11.98 -13.50
CA TYR A 59 -14.56 -12.09 -12.16
C TYR A 59 -15.55 -10.95 -11.85
N SER A 60 -15.24 -9.72 -12.29
CA SER A 60 -16.13 -8.57 -12.12
C SER A 60 -17.41 -8.74 -12.94
N LEU A 61 -17.27 -9.14 -14.20
CA LEU A 61 -18.38 -9.42 -15.10
C LEU A 61 -19.24 -10.59 -14.59
N LEU A 62 -18.62 -11.65 -14.06
CA LEU A 62 -19.36 -12.74 -13.43
C LEU A 62 -20.17 -12.26 -12.21
N GLY A 63 -19.64 -11.30 -11.45
CA GLY A 63 -20.36 -10.61 -10.37
C GLY A 63 -21.64 -9.94 -10.90
N TRP A 64 -21.51 -9.05 -11.88
CA TRP A 64 -22.65 -8.33 -12.47
C TRP A 64 -23.68 -9.24 -13.12
N ILE A 65 -23.22 -10.30 -13.80
CA ILE A 65 -24.13 -11.33 -14.35
C ILE A 65 -24.92 -11.99 -13.23
N THR A 66 -24.26 -12.36 -12.13
CA THR A 66 -24.93 -12.98 -10.98
C THR A 66 -25.91 -12.01 -10.33
N GLU A 67 -25.53 -10.75 -10.14
CA GLU A 67 -26.38 -9.71 -9.57
C GLU A 67 -27.65 -9.52 -10.41
N ASP A 68 -27.54 -9.42 -11.74
CA ASP A 68 -28.68 -9.30 -12.65
C ASP A 68 -29.59 -10.53 -12.63
N LEU A 69 -29.01 -11.74 -12.57
CA LEU A 69 -29.80 -12.97 -12.43
C LEU A 69 -30.57 -13.02 -11.11
N LEU A 70 -30.03 -12.44 -10.03
CA LEU A 70 -30.74 -12.31 -8.76
C LEU A 70 -31.84 -11.24 -8.78
N ARG A 71 -31.98 -10.44 -9.86
CA ARG A 71 -33.06 -9.43 -10.01
C ARG A 71 -34.35 -10.02 -10.57
N ILE A 72 -34.27 -11.15 -11.29
CA ILE A 72 -35.44 -11.81 -11.88
C ILE A 72 -36.04 -12.87 -10.93
N PRO A 73 -37.32 -13.24 -11.10
CA PRO A 73 -37.95 -14.29 -10.28
C PRO A 73 -37.19 -15.61 -10.36
N SER A 74 -37.12 -16.36 -9.26
CA SER A 74 -36.38 -17.63 -9.20
C SER A 74 -36.79 -18.65 -10.27
N ALA A 75 -38.07 -18.65 -10.65
CA ALA A 75 -38.62 -19.52 -11.70
C ALA A 75 -38.13 -19.18 -13.12
N GLU A 76 -37.62 -17.98 -13.34
CA GLU A 76 -37.12 -17.49 -14.64
C GLU A 76 -35.60 -17.67 -14.79
N ILE A 77 -34.90 -18.02 -13.71
CA ILE A 77 -33.45 -18.23 -13.73
C ILE A 77 -33.14 -19.58 -14.37
N ASN A 78 -32.81 -19.54 -15.65
CA ASN A 78 -32.47 -20.70 -16.46
C ASN A 78 -31.30 -20.39 -17.40
N LEU A 79 -30.95 -21.35 -18.27
CA LEU A 79 -29.81 -21.21 -19.19
C LEU A 79 -29.99 -20.02 -20.16
N ASP A 80 -31.20 -19.78 -20.64
CA ASP A 80 -31.46 -18.68 -21.56
C ASP A 80 -31.34 -17.33 -20.85
N ALA A 81 -31.76 -17.24 -19.59
CA ALA A 81 -31.51 -16.05 -18.76
C ALA A 81 -30.00 -15.81 -18.55
N VAL A 82 -29.21 -16.85 -18.26
CA VAL A 82 -27.74 -16.73 -18.13
C VAL A 82 -27.13 -16.18 -19.41
N ILE A 83 -27.57 -16.67 -20.57
CA ILE A 83 -27.05 -16.23 -21.87
C ILE A 83 -27.47 -14.80 -22.19
N ALA A 84 -28.73 -14.45 -21.95
CA ALA A 84 -29.24 -13.10 -22.17
C ALA A 84 -28.49 -12.08 -21.30
N VAL A 85 -28.27 -12.37 -20.02
CA VAL A 85 -27.52 -11.49 -19.12
C VAL A 85 -26.03 -11.46 -19.47
N THR A 86 -25.44 -12.59 -19.91
CA THR A 86 -24.06 -12.61 -20.41
C THR A 86 -23.90 -11.68 -21.61
N LEU A 87 -24.84 -11.72 -22.57
CA LEU A 87 -24.83 -10.83 -23.74
C LEU A 87 -25.06 -9.36 -23.37
N LYS A 88 -25.85 -9.08 -22.32
CA LYS A 88 -26.02 -7.71 -21.81
C LYS A 88 -24.68 -7.10 -21.36
N TRP A 89 -23.86 -7.86 -20.64
CA TRP A 89 -22.58 -7.38 -20.08
C TRP A 89 -21.37 -7.61 -20.98
N PHE A 90 -21.46 -8.57 -21.90
CA PHE A 90 -20.43 -8.86 -22.91
C PHE A 90 -21.07 -9.04 -24.30
N PRO A 91 -21.52 -7.93 -24.94
CA PRO A 91 -22.25 -7.99 -26.21
C PRO A 91 -21.45 -8.58 -27.38
N THR A 92 -20.11 -8.62 -27.25
CA THR A 92 -19.20 -9.16 -28.26
C THR A 92 -18.98 -10.67 -28.14
N ALA A 93 -19.66 -11.37 -27.22
CA ALA A 93 -19.60 -12.82 -27.13
C ALA A 93 -20.02 -13.48 -28.44
N THR A 94 -19.20 -14.39 -28.97
CA THR A 94 -19.52 -15.10 -30.22
C THR A 94 -20.48 -16.26 -29.94
N GLU A 95 -21.16 -16.76 -30.98
CA GLU A 95 -21.98 -17.98 -30.84
C GLU A 95 -21.15 -19.19 -30.37
N THR A 96 -19.87 -19.24 -30.74
CA THR A 96 -18.93 -20.26 -30.24
C THR A 96 -18.73 -20.14 -28.74
N ASP A 97 -18.67 -18.92 -28.20
CA ASP A 97 -18.54 -18.67 -26.77
C ASP A 97 -19.83 -19.02 -26.02
N LEU A 98 -20.99 -18.61 -26.54
CA LEU A 98 -22.28 -18.97 -25.95
C LEU A 98 -22.49 -20.48 -25.94
N ASN A 99 -22.07 -21.18 -26.99
CA ASN A 99 -22.14 -22.63 -27.04
C ASN A 99 -21.29 -23.30 -25.94
N LYS A 100 -20.12 -22.74 -25.58
CA LYS A 100 -19.34 -23.23 -24.42
C LYS A 100 -20.13 -23.14 -23.11
N ILE A 101 -20.93 -22.08 -22.93
CA ILE A 101 -21.80 -21.92 -21.75
C ILE A 101 -22.91 -22.98 -21.79
N ARG A 102 -23.56 -23.19 -22.95
CA ARG A 102 -24.67 -24.14 -23.13
C ARG A 102 -24.29 -25.59 -22.81
N VAL A 103 -23.14 -26.04 -23.31
CA VAL A 103 -22.73 -27.47 -23.20
C VAL A 103 -21.91 -27.78 -21.95
N SER A 104 -21.52 -26.76 -21.17
CA SER A 104 -20.63 -26.98 -20.04
C SER A 104 -21.33 -27.61 -18.85
N LYS A 105 -20.65 -28.59 -18.24
CA LYS A 105 -21.05 -29.23 -16.99
C LYS A 105 -21.01 -28.29 -15.78
N THR A 106 -20.36 -27.13 -15.88
CA THR A 106 -20.27 -26.16 -14.79
C THR A 106 -21.42 -25.14 -14.78
N THR A 107 -22.19 -25.04 -15.86
CA THR A 107 -23.29 -24.07 -15.98
C THR A 107 -24.52 -24.47 -15.16
N PRO A 108 -25.01 -25.73 -15.21
CA PRO A 108 -26.18 -26.12 -14.41
C PRO A 108 -25.99 -25.95 -12.89
N PRO A 109 -24.86 -26.35 -12.26
CA PRO A 109 -24.63 -26.10 -10.84
C PRO A 109 -24.64 -24.61 -10.48
N TYR A 110 -24.09 -23.76 -11.35
CA TYR A 110 -24.11 -22.31 -11.15
C TYR A 110 -25.54 -21.75 -11.19
N ILE A 111 -26.37 -22.17 -12.15
CA ILE A 111 -27.79 -21.80 -12.19
C ILE A 111 -28.50 -22.26 -10.93
N GLU A 112 -28.29 -23.50 -10.49
CA GLU A 112 -28.90 -24.06 -9.28
C GLU A 112 -28.55 -23.24 -8.03
N HIS A 113 -27.27 -22.86 -7.86
CA HIS A 113 -26.82 -22.00 -6.77
C HIS A 113 -27.55 -20.64 -6.77
N ILE A 114 -27.69 -20.01 -7.94
CA ILE A 114 -28.38 -18.72 -8.06
C ILE A 114 -29.88 -18.87 -7.80
N VAL A 115 -30.54 -19.89 -8.35
CA VAL A 115 -31.97 -20.17 -8.12
C VAL A 115 -32.24 -20.31 -6.62
N LYS A 116 -31.47 -21.15 -5.92
CA LYS A 116 -31.62 -21.34 -4.47
C LYS A 116 -31.37 -20.06 -3.70
N THR A 117 -30.36 -19.29 -4.08
CA THR A 117 -30.06 -18.00 -3.45
C THR A 117 -31.21 -17.01 -3.65
N ARG A 118 -31.78 -16.94 -4.86
CA ARG A 118 -32.95 -16.10 -5.16
C ARG A 118 -34.17 -16.53 -4.36
N GLN A 119 -34.44 -17.83 -4.24
CA GLN A 119 -35.53 -18.36 -3.40
C GLN A 119 -35.36 -17.97 -1.92
N GLN A 120 -34.13 -18.00 -1.40
CA GLN A 120 -33.85 -17.52 -0.05
C GLN A 120 -34.12 -16.02 0.09
N LEU A 121 -33.74 -15.21 -0.90
CA LEU A 121 -34.02 -13.76 -0.91
C LEU A 121 -35.52 -13.45 -0.99
N GLU A 122 -36.27 -14.17 -1.83
CA GLU A 122 -37.73 -14.05 -1.94
C GLU A 122 -38.40 -14.32 -0.59
N LYS A 123 -37.99 -15.39 0.10
CA LYS A 123 -38.49 -15.71 1.45
C LYS A 123 -38.10 -14.67 2.49
N LEU A 124 -36.87 -14.13 2.44
CA LEU A 124 -36.38 -13.13 3.40
C LEU A 124 -37.05 -11.76 3.26
N THR A 125 -37.53 -11.46 2.06
CA THR A 125 -38.08 -10.15 1.69
C THR A 125 -39.61 -10.15 1.59
N GLU A 126 -40.24 -11.30 1.81
CA GLU A 126 -41.70 -11.44 1.86
C GLU A 126 -42.31 -10.48 2.89
N GLY A 127 -43.19 -9.58 2.41
CA GLY A 127 -43.83 -8.56 3.25
C GLY A 127 -42.89 -7.43 3.73
N LYS A 128 -41.68 -7.29 3.17
CA LYS A 128 -40.70 -6.23 3.53
C LYS A 128 -40.60 -5.08 2.52
N GLY A 129 -41.54 -5.01 1.59
CA GLY A 129 -41.54 -4.01 0.51
C GLY A 129 -40.82 -4.51 -0.75
N PRO A 130 -40.85 -3.73 -1.84
CA PRO A 130 -40.23 -4.11 -3.09
C PRO A 130 -38.69 -4.12 -2.96
N LEU A 131 -38.05 -5.03 -3.69
CA LEU A 131 -36.60 -4.98 -3.88
C LEU A 131 -36.24 -3.81 -4.79
N ARG A 132 -35.36 -2.94 -4.31
CA ARG A 132 -34.82 -1.80 -5.03
C ARG A 132 -33.34 -2.06 -5.34
N TYR A 133 -32.92 -1.67 -6.52
CA TYR A 133 -31.57 -1.87 -7.05
C TYR A 133 -30.99 -0.52 -7.46
N GLU A 134 -29.67 -0.40 -7.54
CA GLU A 134 -28.95 0.84 -7.91
C GLU A 134 -29.19 2.04 -6.96
N GLU A 135 -29.81 1.81 -5.81
CA GLU A 135 -30.03 2.86 -4.81
C GLU A 135 -28.81 3.06 -3.93
N THR A 136 -28.44 4.32 -3.72
CA THR A 136 -27.35 4.68 -2.83
C THR A 136 -27.83 4.90 -1.40
N VAL A 137 -26.95 4.61 -0.44
CA VAL A 137 -27.06 5.09 0.94
C VAL A 137 -25.97 6.13 1.18
N ALA A 138 -26.27 7.23 1.87
CA ALA A 138 -25.30 8.31 2.03
C ALA A 138 -25.40 9.00 3.38
N TYR A 139 -24.27 9.50 3.87
CA TYR A 139 -24.19 10.35 5.06
C TYR A 139 -23.03 11.32 4.95
N GLY A 140 -23.29 12.62 5.05
CA GLY A 140 -22.26 13.64 4.84
C GLY A 140 -21.61 13.49 3.45
N GLN A 141 -20.29 13.33 3.42
CA GLN A 141 -19.50 13.23 2.18
C GLN A 141 -19.23 11.81 1.70
N ILE A 142 -19.92 10.81 2.24
CA ILE A 142 -19.75 9.40 1.86
C ILE A 142 -21.02 8.80 1.33
N GLU A 143 -20.86 7.94 0.32
CA GLU A 143 -21.95 7.17 -0.28
C GLU A 143 -21.57 5.69 -0.43
N GLY A 144 -22.55 4.82 -0.24
CA GLY A 144 -22.48 3.39 -0.47
C GLY A 144 -23.45 2.97 -1.56
N HIS A 145 -23.07 1.95 -2.32
CA HIS A 145 -23.88 1.35 -3.38
C HIS A 145 -24.14 -0.11 -3.00
N PRO A 146 -25.13 -0.37 -2.15
CA PRO A 146 -25.58 -1.74 -1.92
C PRO A 146 -26.24 -2.33 -3.17
N ASP A 147 -26.08 -3.62 -3.39
CA ASP A 147 -26.64 -4.29 -4.57
C ASP A 147 -28.18 -4.35 -4.52
N ILE A 148 -28.76 -4.59 -3.33
CA ILE A 148 -30.21 -4.69 -3.14
C ILE A 148 -30.62 -3.98 -1.85
N ARG A 149 -31.76 -3.27 -1.88
CA ARG A 149 -32.39 -2.66 -0.71
C ARG A 149 -33.88 -2.98 -0.62
N THR A 150 -34.39 -2.99 0.60
CA THR A 150 -35.80 -2.73 0.90
C THR A 150 -35.90 -1.42 1.68
N ASP A 151 -37.04 -1.15 2.32
CA ASP A 151 -37.19 0.01 3.20
C ASP A 151 -36.30 -0.05 4.44
N THR A 152 -36.00 -1.25 4.94
CA THR A 152 -35.22 -1.42 6.18
C THR A 152 -34.10 -2.44 6.06
N GLN A 153 -33.89 -3.06 4.90
CA GLN A 153 -32.88 -4.08 4.70
C GLN A 153 -31.90 -3.69 3.60
N ILE A 154 -30.63 -4.08 3.79
CA ILE A 154 -29.55 -3.92 2.82
C ILE A 154 -28.94 -5.28 2.55
N PHE A 155 -28.76 -5.62 1.28
CA PHE A 155 -28.10 -6.85 0.84
C PHE A 155 -26.93 -6.50 -0.07
N GLU A 156 -25.80 -7.14 0.19
CA GLU A 156 -24.60 -7.04 -0.62
C GLU A 156 -24.21 -8.45 -1.11
N VAL A 157 -24.13 -8.61 -2.43
CA VAL A 157 -23.83 -9.86 -3.11
C VAL A 157 -22.32 -10.00 -3.30
N LYS A 158 -21.77 -11.18 -2.98
CA LYS A 158 -20.34 -11.48 -3.08
C LYS A 158 -20.07 -12.78 -3.80
N MET A 159 -19.48 -12.66 -4.98
CA MET A 159 -18.95 -13.79 -5.77
C MET A 159 -17.51 -14.10 -5.36
N THR A 160 -17.34 -14.96 -4.36
CA THR A 160 -16.03 -15.31 -3.79
C THR A 160 -15.80 -16.82 -3.72
N GLY A 161 -14.62 -17.29 -4.12
CA GLY A 161 -14.09 -18.62 -3.80
C GLY A 161 -13.17 -18.61 -2.57
N GLN A 162 -12.87 -17.42 -2.04
CA GLN A 162 -11.93 -17.14 -0.97
C GLN A 162 -12.65 -16.36 0.15
N LEU A 163 -13.69 -16.98 0.72
CA LEU A 163 -14.54 -16.33 1.71
C LEU A 163 -13.72 -15.90 2.94
N LYS A 164 -12.84 -16.76 3.43
CA LYS A 164 -12.07 -16.52 4.66
C LYS A 164 -11.08 -15.37 4.49
N GLU A 165 -10.41 -15.31 3.35
CA GLU A 165 -9.41 -14.28 3.02
C GLU A 165 -10.08 -12.92 2.85
N ASN A 166 -11.26 -12.89 2.21
CA ASN A 166 -11.96 -11.63 1.89
C ASN A 166 -12.97 -11.18 2.95
N TRP A 167 -13.25 -12.02 3.97
CA TRP A 167 -14.30 -11.81 4.97
C TRP A 167 -14.28 -10.42 5.60
N ALA A 168 -13.11 -9.96 6.04
CA ALA A 168 -12.97 -8.67 6.71
C ALA A 168 -13.42 -7.52 5.80
N SER A 169 -13.04 -7.56 4.51
CA SER A 169 -13.42 -6.54 3.52
C SER A 169 -14.94 -6.48 3.33
N PHE A 170 -15.58 -7.64 3.21
CA PHE A 170 -17.04 -7.73 3.05
C PHE A 170 -17.79 -7.21 4.27
N VAL A 171 -17.33 -7.57 5.47
CA VAL A 171 -17.86 -7.06 6.73
C VAL A 171 -17.73 -5.55 6.80
N TYR A 172 -16.54 -4.98 6.54
CA TYR A 172 -16.38 -3.52 6.59
C TYR A 172 -17.33 -2.80 5.63
N GLN A 173 -17.51 -3.33 4.42
CA GLN A 173 -18.38 -2.73 3.40
C GLN A 173 -19.85 -2.75 3.82
N VAL A 174 -20.40 -3.92 4.18
CA VAL A 174 -21.83 -4.04 4.51
C VAL A 174 -22.18 -3.29 5.80
N PHE A 175 -21.26 -3.27 6.79
CA PHE A 175 -21.45 -2.49 8.01
C PHE A 175 -21.38 -0.99 7.76
N ALA A 176 -20.54 -0.52 6.82
CA ALA A 176 -20.58 0.86 6.39
C ALA A 176 -21.95 1.23 5.84
N TYR A 177 -22.53 0.41 4.96
CA TYR A 177 -23.87 0.67 4.42
C TYR A 177 -24.94 0.75 5.51
N GLY A 178 -24.95 -0.22 6.43
CA GLY A 178 -25.84 -0.20 7.59
C GLY A 178 -25.63 1.01 8.51
N ALA A 179 -24.41 1.53 8.61
CA ALA A 179 -24.11 2.73 9.37
C ALA A 179 -24.59 4.03 8.68
N LEU A 180 -24.53 4.09 7.34
CA LEU A 180 -24.97 5.24 6.55
C LEU A 180 -26.50 5.40 6.54
N ALA A 181 -27.23 4.30 6.38
CA ALA A 181 -28.68 4.30 6.31
C ALA A 181 -29.29 4.01 7.69
N SER A 182 -29.60 5.06 8.46
CA SER A 182 -30.10 4.96 9.85
C SER A 182 -31.35 4.10 10.03
N GLU A 183 -32.21 4.08 9.01
CA GLU A 183 -33.44 3.29 8.92
C GLU A 183 -33.21 1.78 8.79
N THR A 184 -31.97 1.36 8.48
CA THR A 184 -31.64 -0.06 8.30
C THR A 184 -31.80 -0.83 9.61
N THR A 185 -32.61 -1.89 9.57
CA THR A 185 -32.84 -2.85 10.66
C THR A 185 -32.21 -4.21 10.40
N ALA A 186 -31.75 -4.49 9.18
CA ALA A 186 -30.96 -5.69 8.90
C ALA A 186 -30.00 -5.48 7.72
N ILE A 187 -28.79 -6.00 7.87
CA ILE A 187 -27.78 -6.05 6.80
C ILE A 187 -27.45 -7.49 6.46
N TYR A 188 -27.25 -7.77 5.17
CA TYR A 188 -27.02 -9.12 4.65
C TYR A 188 -25.81 -9.16 3.72
N LEU A 189 -25.00 -10.22 3.86
CA LEU A 189 -24.03 -10.63 2.86
C LEU A 189 -24.56 -11.89 2.18
N VAL A 190 -24.78 -11.80 0.87
CA VAL A 190 -25.31 -12.86 0.03
C VAL A 190 -24.14 -13.50 -0.71
N PHE A 191 -23.95 -14.80 -0.53
CA PHE A 191 -22.87 -15.58 -1.12
C PHE A 191 -23.46 -16.66 -2.03
N PRO A 192 -23.79 -16.34 -3.30
CA PRO A 192 -24.54 -17.25 -4.15
C PRO A 192 -23.81 -18.57 -4.37
N MET A 193 -22.48 -18.51 -4.56
CA MET A 193 -21.63 -19.69 -4.74
C MET A 193 -21.69 -20.64 -3.54
N GLN A 194 -21.94 -20.14 -2.33
CA GLN A 194 -22.01 -20.92 -1.09
C GLN A 194 -23.45 -21.22 -0.65
N GLU A 195 -24.45 -20.79 -1.42
CA GLU A 195 -25.88 -20.84 -1.05
C GLU A 195 -26.14 -20.26 0.35
N LEU A 196 -25.36 -19.25 0.73
CA LEU A 196 -25.28 -18.74 2.09
C LEU A 196 -25.69 -17.27 2.13
N ILE A 197 -26.60 -16.93 3.05
CA ILE A 197 -26.92 -15.55 3.39
C ILE A 197 -26.56 -15.31 4.86
N TRP A 198 -25.52 -14.52 5.08
CA TRP A 198 -25.13 -14.05 6.41
C TRP A 198 -25.91 -12.77 6.75
N HIS A 199 -26.27 -12.57 8.01
CA HIS A 199 -27.05 -11.40 8.44
C HIS A 199 -26.59 -10.82 9.77
N TYR A 200 -26.91 -9.55 9.99
CA TYR A 200 -26.75 -8.87 11.27
C TYR A 200 -27.80 -7.77 11.46
N ASP A 201 -28.21 -7.55 12.71
CA ASP A 201 -29.14 -6.49 13.10
C ASP A 201 -28.34 -5.25 13.59
N PRO A 202 -28.19 -4.20 12.76
CA PRO A 202 -27.47 -2.98 13.12
C PRO A 202 -28.16 -2.15 14.20
N THR A 203 -29.42 -2.43 14.58
CA THR A 203 -30.07 -1.72 15.70
C THR A 203 -29.45 -2.10 17.05
N THR A 204 -28.84 -3.28 17.13
CA THR A 204 -28.12 -3.75 18.33
C THR A 204 -26.68 -3.23 18.43
N TRP A 205 -26.19 -2.52 17.40
CA TRP A 205 -24.80 -2.10 17.29
C TRP A 205 -24.53 -0.78 18.03
N LYS A 206 -24.03 -0.89 19.26
CA LYS A 206 -23.74 0.25 20.15
C LYS A 206 -22.88 1.36 19.51
N ASN A 207 -21.90 0.98 18.70
CA ASN A 207 -20.94 1.92 18.10
C ASN A 207 -21.30 2.33 16.66
N ARG A 208 -22.51 2.04 16.17
CA ARG A 208 -22.95 2.34 14.79
C ARG A 208 -22.74 3.80 14.40
N ILE A 209 -23.14 4.73 15.27
CA ILE A 209 -23.01 6.17 15.04
C ILE A 209 -21.53 6.58 15.01
N ALA A 210 -20.75 6.15 16.01
CA ALA A 210 -19.31 6.44 16.06
C ALA A 210 -18.56 5.90 14.84
N PHE A 211 -18.93 4.71 14.36
CA PHE A 211 -18.38 4.13 13.13
C PHE A 211 -18.68 4.99 11.91
N ARG A 212 -19.95 5.38 11.72
CA ARG A 212 -20.38 6.26 10.63
C ARG A 212 -19.64 7.59 10.65
N ASP A 213 -19.54 8.21 11.82
CA ASP A 213 -18.92 9.53 11.97
C ASP A 213 -17.41 9.46 11.72
N LEU A 214 -16.74 8.36 12.13
CA LEU A 214 -15.34 8.12 11.78
C LEU A 214 -15.14 7.98 10.26
N LEU A 215 -16.01 7.23 9.58
CA LEU A 215 -15.96 7.11 8.12
C LEU A 215 -16.13 8.47 7.45
N SER A 216 -17.11 9.26 7.91
CA SER A 216 -17.40 10.58 7.37
C SER A 216 -16.25 11.57 7.59
N ALA A 217 -15.65 11.57 8.78
CA ALA A 217 -14.47 12.36 9.09
C ALA A 217 -13.26 11.95 8.25
N THR A 218 -13.07 10.64 8.04
CA THR A 218 -11.97 10.12 7.21
C THR A 218 -12.15 10.53 5.75
N ALA A 219 -13.36 10.41 5.21
CA ALA A 219 -13.65 10.86 3.85
C ALA A 219 -13.51 12.37 3.69
N THR A 220 -13.98 13.14 4.66
CA THR A 220 -13.77 14.60 4.68
C THR A 220 -12.29 14.89 4.64
N LYS A 221 -11.46 14.25 5.48
CA LYS A 221 -10.00 14.39 5.45
C LYS A 221 -9.39 14.04 4.09
N LEU A 222 -9.82 12.95 3.46
CA LEU A 222 -9.33 12.54 2.14
C LEU A 222 -9.78 13.46 1.00
N GLN A 223 -10.92 14.13 1.16
CA GLN A 223 -11.40 15.11 0.19
C GLN A 223 -10.83 16.50 0.45
N THR A 224 -10.48 16.83 1.70
CA THR A 224 -9.82 18.10 2.09
C THR A 224 -8.30 18.05 1.92
N ALA A 225 -7.66 16.89 2.11
CA ALA A 225 -6.33 16.58 1.60
C ALA A 225 -6.50 16.28 0.11
N GLY A 226 -6.77 17.33 -0.65
CA GLY A 226 -7.50 17.22 -1.91
C GLY A 226 -6.79 16.37 -2.95
N THR A 227 -7.56 15.94 -3.95
CA THR A 227 -7.04 15.60 -5.29
C THR A 227 -6.00 16.62 -5.79
N ASN A 228 -6.11 17.87 -5.35
CA ASN A 228 -5.13 18.92 -5.60
C ASN A 228 -3.77 18.65 -4.96
N ASP A 229 -3.68 18.15 -3.72
CA ASP A 229 -2.40 17.83 -3.07
C ASP A 229 -1.74 16.61 -3.73
N VAL A 230 -2.52 15.61 -4.14
CA VAL A 230 -1.96 14.47 -4.90
C VAL A 230 -1.44 14.92 -6.27
N LEU A 231 -2.17 15.79 -6.97
CA LEU A 231 -1.73 16.39 -8.23
C LEU A 231 -0.48 17.28 -8.02
N VAL A 232 -0.46 18.10 -6.97
CA VAL A 232 0.70 18.93 -6.60
C VAL A 232 1.89 18.05 -6.23
N GLY A 233 1.70 16.96 -5.51
CA GLY A 233 2.74 15.99 -5.20
C GLY A 233 3.31 15.34 -6.46
N ALA A 234 2.46 14.99 -7.43
CA ALA A 234 2.91 14.51 -8.74
C ALA A 234 3.68 15.60 -9.51
N LEU A 235 3.21 16.85 -9.50
CA LEU A 235 3.90 17.99 -10.11
C LEU A 235 5.26 18.26 -9.48
N ILE A 236 5.37 18.20 -8.15
CA ILE A 236 6.64 18.30 -7.41
C ILE A 236 7.58 17.18 -7.85
N ARG A 237 7.08 15.96 -7.99
CA ARG A 237 7.87 14.80 -8.43
C ARG A 237 8.48 15.02 -9.80
N GLU A 238 7.68 15.52 -10.75
CA GLU A 238 8.11 15.86 -12.10
C GLU A 238 9.08 17.04 -12.12
N GLN A 239 8.71 18.14 -11.47
CA GLN A 239 9.48 19.39 -11.48
C GLN A 239 10.87 19.23 -10.84
N TYR A 240 10.96 18.47 -9.75
CA TYR A 240 12.20 18.32 -8.98
C TYR A 240 12.92 16.99 -9.23
N LEU A 241 12.46 16.20 -10.22
CA LEU A 241 13.04 14.90 -10.58
C LEU A 241 13.17 13.96 -9.37
N VAL A 242 12.15 13.95 -8.50
CA VAL A 242 12.10 13.03 -7.37
C VAL A 242 11.88 11.62 -7.92
N GLY A 243 12.73 10.67 -7.54
CA GLY A 243 12.54 9.27 -7.90
C GLY A 243 11.99 8.45 -6.74
N PHE A 244 12.20 7.13 -6.77
CA PHE A 244 11.53 6.22 -5.84
C PHE A 244 12.33 4.93 -5.60
N HIS A 245 12.00 4.27 -4.49
CA HIS A 245 12.45 2.92 -4.18
C HIS A 245 11.69 1.92 -5.04
N ALA A 246 12.39 1.26 -5.96
CA ALA A 246 11.81 0.30 -6.89
C ALA A 246 12.00 -1.14 -6.41
N GLN A 247 11.02 -1.99 -6.70
CA GLN A 247 11.19 -3.43 -6.56
C GLN A 247 12.13 -3.96 -7.65
N LYS A 248 13.10 -4.78 -7.24
CA LYS A 248 13.98 -5.48 -8.19
C LYS A 248 13.14 -6.42 -9.08
N LYS A 249 13.34 -6.34 -10.39
CA LYS A 249 12.77 -7.27 -11.37
C LYS A 249 13.52 -8.61 -11.30
N LYS A 250 13.32 -9.48 -12.31
CA LYS A 250 13.93 -10.81 -12.37
C LYS A 250 15.46 -10.76 -12.29
N SER A 251 16.07 -9.70 -12.85
CA SER A 251 17.53 -9.46 -12.79
C SER A 251 17.85 -7.98 -12.58
N LEU A 252 19.07 -7.68 -12.13
CA LEU A 252 19.56 -6.31 -12.00
C LEU A 252 19.62 -5.55 -13.33
N PRO A 253 20.14 -6.11 -14.45
CA PRO A 253 20.16 -5.39 -15.72
C PRO A 253 18.76 -5.01 -16.20
N GLU A 254 17.80 -5.92 -16.08
CA GLU A 254 16.39 -5.63 -16.43
C GLU A 254 15.80 -4.52 -15.55
N THR A 255 16.16 -4.51 -14.26
CA THR A 255 15.75 -3.46 -13.33
C THR A 255 16.34 -2.11 -13.74
N ILE A 256 17.65 -2.05 -14.01
CA ILE A 256 18.36 -0.83 -14.42
C ILE A 256 17.79 -0.27 -15.72
N LEU A 257 17.61 -1.11 -16.75
CA LEU A 257 17.08 -0.68 -18.04
C LEU A 257 15.64 -0.18 -17.93
N ALA A 258 14.81 -0.81 -17.09
CA ALA A 258 13.45 -0.35 -16.85
C ALA A 258 13.38 1.00 -16.14
N LEU A 259 14.25 1.23 -15.15
CA LEU A 259 14.32 2.51 -14.43
C LEU A 259 14.89 3.62 -15.32
N ALA A 260 15.88 3.29 -16.16
CA ALA A 260 16.40 4.22 -17.15
C ALA A 260 15.35 4.61 -18.20
N ALA A 261 14.46 3.68 -18.56
CA ALA A 261 13.33 3.93 -19.46
C ALA A 261 12.21 4.77 -18.82
N ASP A 262 12.09 4.81 -17.48
CA ASP A 262 11.22 5.77 -16.79
C ASP A 262 11.80 7.19 -16.93
N ASP A 263 12.97 7.43 -16.35
CA ASP A 263 13.75 8.65 -16.52
C ASP A 263 15.12 8.51 -15.85
N ALA A 264 16.20 8.35 -16.63
CA ALA A 264 17.56 8.20 -16.08
C ALA A 264 18.07 9.41 -15.28
N ARG A 265 17.41 10.58 -15.39
CA ARG A 265 17.77 11.78 -14.63
C ARG A 265 17.32 11.71 -13.17
N ARG A 266 16.33 10.86 -12.85
CA ARG A 266 15.84 10.67 -11.48
C ARG A 266 16.77 9.75 -10.68
N PRO A 267 16.90 9.97 -9.37
CA PRO A 267 17.54 9.02 -8.47
C PRO A 267 16.59 7.87 -8.13
N TYR A 268 17.04 6.64 -8.27
CA TYR A 268 16.29 5.46 -7.85
C TYR A 268 17.01 4.71 -6.75
N GLN A 269 16.26 3.95 -5.98
CA GLN A 269 16.79 3.07 -4.95
C GLN A 269 16.26 1.65 -5.13
N ILE A 270 17.08 0.64 -4.84
CA ILE A 270 16.64 -0.76 -4.83
C ILE A 270 17.27 -1.51 -3.66
N PHE A 271 16.66 -2.62 -3.26
CA PHE A 271 17.37 -3.70 -2.58
C PHE A 271 18.04 -4.63 -3.60
N LEU A 272 19.29 -5.03 -3.37
CA LEU A 272 19.97 -6.04 -4.20
C LEU A 272 19.43 -7.48 -3.95
N GLY A 273 18.85 -7.72 -2.77
CA GLY A 273 18.23 -8.98 -2.34
C GLY A 273 16.93 -8.75 -1.58
N SER A 274 16.40 -9.77 -0.91
CA SER A 274 15.23 -9.60 -0.02
C SER A 274 15.61 -8.69 1.15
N ASN A 275 14.78 -7.69 1.46
CA ASN A 275 15.01 -6.72 2.53
C ASN A 275 15.03 -7.34 3.94
N MET A 276 14.56 -8.58 4.10
CA MET A 276 14.50 -9.32 5.36
C MET A 276 15.42 -10.56 5.39
N SER A 277 16.35 -10.70 4.44
CA SER A 277 17.24 -11.87 4.35
C SER A 277 18.70 -11.49 4.29
N SER A 278 19.57 -12.28 4.94
CA SER A 278 21.03 -12.15 4.82
C SER A 278 21.57 -12.80 3.54
N LYS A 279 20.74 -13.55 2.80
CA LYS A 279 21.15 -14.17 1.55
C LYS A 279 21.18 -13.15 0.42
N LEU A 280 22.38 -12.76 0.03
CA LEU A 280 22.64 -11.92 -1.14
C LEU A 280 23.67 -12.62 -2.02
N VAL A 281 23.28 -13.03 -3.23
CA VAL A 281 24.19 -13.65 -4.22
C VAL A 281 23.77 -13.16 -5.59
N ILE A 282 24.71 -12.58 -6.32
CA ILE A 282 24.55 -12.12 -7.70
C ILE A 282 25.76 -12.64 -8.47
N SER A 283 25.54 -13.17 -9.67
CA SER A 283 26.62 -13.71 -10.50
C SER A 283 27.49 -12.59 -11.08
N ASP A 284 28.78 -12.87 -11.30
CA ASP A 284 29.71 -11.91 -11.92
C ASP A 284 29.23 -11.44 -13.30
N ALA A 285 28.62 -12.35 -14.07
CA ALA A 285 28.02 -12.02 -15.37
C ALA A 285 26.88 -11.00 -15.24
N GLU A 286 26.03 -11.13 -14.22
CA GLU A 286 24.94 -10.19 -13.96
C GLU A 286 25.47 -8.85 -13.44
N LEU A 287 26.50 -8.85 -12.60
CA LEU A 287 27.17 -7.62 -12.14
C LEU A 287 27.82 -6.87 -13.29
N ALA A 288 28.55 -7.56 -14.18
CA ALA A 288 29.17 -6.96 -15.36
C ALA A 288 28.13 -6.38 -16.32
N ALA A 289 27.03 -7.09 -16.57
CA ALA A 289 25.92 -6.59 -17.39
C ALA A 289 25.24 -5.36 -16.75
N SER A 290 25.11 -5.35 -15.42
CA SER A 290 24.54 -4.23 -14.66
C SER A 290 25.43 -2.99 -14.73
N ALA A 291 26.75 -3.17 -14.56
CA ALA A 291 27.74 -2.10 -14.69
C ALA A 291 27.69 -1.45 -16.08
N LYS A 292 27.62 -2.28 -17.14
CA LYS A 292 27.46 -1.81 -18.51
C LYS A 292 26.16 -1.00 -18.68
N ALA A 293 25.04 -1.52 -18.17
CA ALA A 293 23.75 -0.84 -18.27
C ALA A 293 23.73 0.51 -17.53
N ILE A 294 24.32 0.61 -16.33
CA ILE A 294 24.44 1.89 -15.61
C ILE A 294 25.32 2.87 -16.38
N MET A 295 26.44 2.41 -16.95
CA MET A 295 27.33 3.25 -17.75
C MET A 295 26.65 3.80 -19.01
N GLU A 296 25.90 2.97 -19.73
CA GLU A 296 25.20 3.35 -20.97
C GLU A 296 24.02 4.31 -20.71
N THR A 297 23.34 4.15 -19.58
CA THR A 297 22.14 4.94 -19.24
C THR A 297 22.45 6.16 -18.36
N ASN A 298 23.60 6.18 -17.70
CA ASN A 298 23.97 7.13 -16.65
C ASN A 298 22.93 7.20 -15.50
N LEU A 299 22.26 6.07 -15.22
CA LEU A 299 21.24 5.99 -14.17
C LEU A 299 21.81 6.36 -12.80
N GLN A 300 21.08 7.20 -12.06
CA GLN A 300 21.40 7.51 -10.67
C GLN A 300 20.80 6.43 -9.75
N LEU A 301 21.56 5.36 -9.47
CA LEU A 301 21.09 4.25 -8.63
C LEU A 301 21.73 4.26 -7.25
N TYR A 302 20.91 4.10 -6.22
CA TYR A 302 21.29 3.86 -4.83
C TYR A 302 20.86 2.45 -4.42
N VAL A 303 21.57 1.87 -3.46
CA VAL A 303 21.20 0.60 -2.85
C VAL A 303 20.75 0.86 -1.43
N HIS A 304 19.58 0.38 -1.05
CA HIS A 304 19.24 0.25 0.36
C HIS A 304 19.73 -1.11 0.86
N SER A 305 20.48 -1.14 1.95
CA SER A 305 20.91 -2.39 2.60
C SER A 305 19.78 -2.98 3.44
N GLN A 306 19.78 -4.29 3.67
CA GLN A 306 18.67 -4.99 4.31
C GLN A 306 18.39 -4.51 5.73
N TYR A 307 17.11 -4.42 6.11
CA TYR A 307 16.66 -3.92 7.43
C TYR A 307 17.14 -4.75 8.62
N ILE A 308 17.60 -5.99 8.37
CA ILE A 308 18.16 -6.87 9.39
C ILE A 308 19.57 -6.48 9.82
N ILE A 309 20.25 -5.58 9.12
CA ILE A 309 21.59 -5.11 9.48
C ILE A 309 21.49 -4.27 10.77
N ASN A 310 22.29 -4.65 11.78
CA ASN A 310 22.47 -3.87 12.99
C ASN A 310 23.96 -3.72 13.27
N LEU A 311 24.54 -2.56 12.94
CA LEU A 311 25.97 -2.31 13.11
C LEU A 311 26.39 -2.15 14.57
N CYS A 312 25.45 -2.06 15.53
CA CYS A 312 25.76 -2.05 16.96
C CYS A 312 26.13 -3.44 17.53
N GLN A 313 26.09 -4.50 16.71
CA GLN A 313 26.54 -5.83 17.12
C GLN A 313 28.06 -5.93 17.29
N ASP A 314 28.49 -6.91 18.08
CA ASP A 314 29.89 -7.06 18.43
C ASP A 314 30.75 -7.35 17.18
N PRO A 315 31.77 -6.53 16.88
CA PRO A 315 32.58 -6.70 15.68
C PRO A 315 33.33 -8.04 15.68
N GLY A 316 33.35 -8.72 14.54
CA GLY A 316 34.14 -9.95 14.38
C GLY A 316 33.62 -11.15 15.18
N ALA A 317 32.36 -11.13 15.63
CA ALA A 317 31.70 -12.32 16.16
C ALA A 317 31.58 -13.41 15.08
N ASP A 318 31.44 -14.67 15.49
CA ASP A 318 31.28 -15.82 14.57
C ASP A 318 30.09 -15.65 13.61
N ASP A 319 29.08 -14.85 13.99
CA ASP A 319 27.89 -14.49 13.20
C ASP A 319 27.89 -12.99 12.82
N ASP A 320 29.01 -12.47 12.33
CA ASP A 320 29.14 -11.08 11.85
C ASP A 320 28.48 -10.85 10.46
N TYR A 321 27.33 -11.48 10.23
CA TYR A 321 26.60 -11.33 8.99
C TYR A 321 26.13 -9.89 8.77
N HIS A 322 25.92 -9.10 9.82
CA HIS A 322 25.48 -7.71 9.71
C HIS A 322 26.51 -6.86 8.95
N THR A 323 27.78 -6.91 9.38
CA THR A 323 28.86 -6.15 8.73
C THR A 323 29.20 -6.76 7.37
N ASN A 324 29.28 -8.10 7.29
CA ASN A 324 29.60 -8.79 6.04
C ASN A 324 28.53 -8.57 4.95
N LEU A 325 27.25 -8.46 5.33
CA LEU A 325 26.18 -8.15 4.38
C LEU A 325 26.26 -6.70 3.89
N LEU A 326 26.59 -5.75 4.76
CA LEU A 326 26.84 -4.36 4.32
C LEU A 326 28.04 -4.29 3.37
N ILE A 327 29.15 -4.95 3.71
CA ILE A 327 30.34 -5.08 2.84
C ILE A 327 29.94 -5.63 1.47
N LYS A 328 29.16 -6.71 1.44
CA LYS A 328 28.71 -7.31 0.18
C LYS A 328 27.82 -6.39 -0.65
N ASN A 329 26.96 -5.60 -0.01
CA ASN A 329 26.19 -4.57 -0.72
C ASN A 329 27.12 -3.51 -1.30
N LEU A 330 28.14 -3.06 -0.55
CA LEU A 330 29.11 -2.07 -1.01
C LEU A 330 29.95 -2.59 -2.19
N ASP A 331 30.48 -3.81 -2.10
CA ASP A 331 31.25 -4.44 -3.18
C ASP A 331 30.44 -4.49 -4.48
N TYR A 332 29.20 -4.98 -4.41
CA TYR A 332 28.31 -5.05 -5.57
C TYR A 332 27.90 -3.67 -6.07
N ALA A 333 27.50 -2.76 -5.18
CA ALA A 333 27.06 -1.42 -5.54
C ALA A 333 28.20 -0.60 -6.18
N ALA A 334 29.41 -0.67 -5.64
CA ALA A 334 30.58 -0.01 -6.19
C ALA A 334 30.95 -0.59 -7.55
N LEU A 335 30.92 -1.92 -7.71
CA LEU A 335 31.23 -2.60 -8.97
C LEU A 335 30.25 -2.22 -10.09
N ILE A 336 28.96 -2.10 -9.80
CA ILE A 336 27.95 -1.74 -10.81
C ILE A 336 27.87 -0.22 -11.06
N GLY A 337 28.49 0.60 -10.21
CA GLY A 337 28.51 2.07 -10.38
C GLY A 337 27.38 2.82 -9.68
N CYS A 338 26.83 2.28 -8.58
CA CYS A 338 25.85 2.98 -7.74
C CYS A 338 26.44 4.23 -7.08
N ARG A 339 25.57 5.14 -6.67
CA ARG A 339 25.89 6.46 -6.07
C ARG A 339 25.96 6.44 -4.54
N GLY A 340 25.65 5.31 -3.91
CA GLY A 340 25.77 5.09 -2.47
C GLY A 340 24.99 3.86 -1.99
N VAL A 341 25.29 3.42 -0.76
CA VAL A 341 24.58 2.35 -0.06
C VAL A 341 23.99 2.88 1.23
N VAL A 342 22.66 2.91 1.34
CA VAL A 342 21.93 3.33 2.54
C VAL A 342 21.93 2.22 3.58
N VAL A 343 22.20 2.57 4.83
CA VAL A 343 22.09 1.69 5.99
C VAL A 343 21.53 2.47 7.17
N HIS A 344 20.60 1.86 7.89
CA HIS A 344 20.02 2.48 9.08
C HIS A 344 21.09 2.60 10.18
N VAL A 345 20.91 3.57 11.08
CA VAL A 345 21.62 3.54 12.36
C VAL A 345 21.32 2.26 13.12
N GLY A 346 22.32 1.77 13.86
CA GLY A 346 22.17 0.56 14.65
C GLY A 346 21.23 0.73 15.85
N LYS A 347 20.76 -0.41 16.37
CA LYS A 347 19.95 -0.50 17.58
C LYS A 347 20.80 -1.03 18.72
N SER A 348 20.77 -0.39 19.88
CA SER A 348 21.55 -0.82 21.05
C SER A 348 21.04 -2.14 21.64
N THR A 349 19.76 -2.47 21.39
CA THR A 349 19.06 -3.65 21.93
C THR A 349 19.18 -3.72 23.45
N THR A 350 20.04 -4.59 23.98
CA THR A 350 20.30 -4.76 25.41
C THR A 350 21.66 -4.20 25.83
N LYS A 351 22.49 -3.75 24.88
CA LYS A 351 23.82 -3.20 25.14
C LYS A 351 23.73 -1.77 25.70
N PRO A 352 24.65 -1.37 26.60
CA PRO A 352 24.82 0.03 26.97
C PRO A 352 25.11 0.89 25.74
N LEU A 353 24.48 2.07 25.65
CA LEU A 353 24.61 2.95 24.48
C LEU A 353 26.07 3.26 24.09
N PRO A 354 27.01 3.55 25.02
CA PRO A 354 28.41 3.77 24.67
C PRO A 354 29.07 2.57 23.98
N GLN A 355 28.77 1.35 24.43
CA GLN A 355 29.28 0.12 23.81
C GLN A 355 28.66 -0.09 22.42
N ALA A 356 27.34 0.09 22.28
CA ALA A 356 26.64 -0.04 21.00
C ALA A 356 27.18 0.94 19.95
N LEU A 357 27.47 2.19 20.34
CA LEU A 357 28.06 3.20 19.44
C LEU A 357 29.52 2.88 19.09
N ALA A 358 30.32 2.36 20.03
CA ALA A 358 31.69 1.92 19.75
C ALA A 358 31.73 0.73 18.78
N ASN A 359 30.80 -0.22 18.92
CA ASN A 359 30.60 -1.33 18.00
C ASN A 359 30.24 -0.83 16.60
N MET A 360 29.23 0.06 16.49
CA MET A 360 28.85 0.67 15.22
C MET A 360 30.00 1.43 14.57
N GLN A 361 30.80 2.14 15.35
CA GLN A 361 31.98 2.83 14.84
C GLN A 361 33.00 1.86 14.23
N THR A 362 33.24 0.73 14.89
CA THR A 362 34.17 -0.31 14.42
C THR A 362 33.66 -0.99 13.15
N ASN A 363 32.38 -1.38 13.12
CA ASN A 363 31.79 -2.03 11.96
C ASN A 363 31.67 -1.08 10.75
N LEU A 364 31.36 0.20 10.97
CA LEU A 364 31.41 1.21 9.90
C LEU A 364 32.81 1.36 9.33
N ARG A 365 33.87 1.40 10.16
CA ARG A 365 35.25 1.45 9.65
C ARG A 365 35.58 0.27 8.76
N ARG A 366 35.21 -0.94 9.19
CA ARG A 366 35.40 -2.16 8.40
C ARG A 366 34.64 -2.12 7.07
N ALA A 367 33.40 -1.67 7.09
CA ALA A 367 32.60 -1.53 5.87
C ALA A 367 33.13 -0.43 4.94
N MET A 368 33.65 0.68 5.48
CA MET A 368 34.18 1.80 4.69
C MET A 368 35.36 1.40 3.79
N ASP A 369 36.11 0.36 4.12
CA ASP A 369 37.20 -0.15 3.28
C ASP A 369 36.69 -0.70 1.94
N HIS A 370 35.40 -1.04 1.86
CA HIS A 370 34.70 -1.51 0.66
C HIS A 370 33.88 -0.39 -0.01
N ALA A 371 33.79 0.78 0.61
CA ALA A 371 33.11 1.94 0.05
C ALA A 371 34.09 2.78 -0.79
N THR A 372 33.54 3.57 -1.73
CA THR A 372 34.32 4.52 -2.51
C THR A 372 33.73 5.93 -2.36
N PRO A 373 34.48 7.01 -2.66
CA PRO A 373 33.88 8.35 -2.67
C PRO A 373 32.72 8.50 -3.66
N ALA A 374 32.65 7.66 -4.70
CA ALA A 374 31.56 7.63 -5.67
C ALA A 374 30.36 6.79 -5.19
N CYS A 375 30.62 5.73 -4.42
CA CYS A 375 29.62 4.87 -3.77
C CYS A 375 29.90 4.80 -2.24
N PRO A 376 29.60 5.89 -1.50
CA PRO A 376 29.80 5.93 -0.06
C PRO A 376 28.71 5.16 0.70
N ILE A 377 28.98 4.84 1.96
CA ILE A 377 27.94 4.47 2.93
C ILE A 377 27.12 5.72 3.25
N LEU A 378 25.80 5.59 3.17
CA LEU A 378 24.85 6.62 3.57
C LEU A 378 24.19 6.16 4.87
N LEU A 379 24.65 6.70 6.01
CA LEU A 379 24.02 6.41 7.29
C LEU A 379 22.71 7.19 7.35
N GLU A 380 21.61 6.49 7.57
CA GLU A 380 20.28 7.07 7.56
C GLU A 380 19.84 7.53 8.95
N THR A 381 19.18 8.70 9.01
CA THR A 381 18.60 9.22 10.24
C THR A 381 17.54 8.28 10.83
N PRO A 382 17.50 8.06 12.16
CA PRO A 382 16.54 7.15 12.81
C PRO A 382 15.13 7.73 12.95
N ALA A 383 14.13 6.84 12.95
CA ALA A 383 12.77 7.14 13.44
C ALA A 383 12.63 6.98 14.96
N GLY A 384 13.63 6.40 15.62
CA GLY A 384 13.66 6.20 17.07
C GLY A 384 12.89 4.97 17.53
N GLN A 385 12.66 3.99 16.64
CA GLN A 385 11.90 2.79 16.98
C GLN A 385 12.68 1.84 17.90
N GLY A 386 12.12 1.58 19.08
CA GLY A 386 12.67 0.65 20.05
C GLY A 386 13.97 1.18 20.65
N SER A 387 15.11 0.62 20.23
CA SER A 387 16.44 0.98 20.74
C SER A 387 17.35 1.58 19.65
N GLU A 388 16.76 2.17 18.61
CA GLU A 388 17.52 2.94 17.63
C GLU A 388 18.34 4.05 18.27
N THR A 389 19.61 4.11 17.90
CA THR A 389 20.60 5.04 18.44
C THR A 389 20.60 6.35 17.65
N LEU A 390 21.32 7.37 18.15
CA LEU A 390 21.57 8.64 17.44
C LEU A 390 20.31 9.43 17.04
N GLN A 391 19.30 9.49 17.91
CA GLN A 391 18.03 10.15 17.63
C GLN A 391 18.14 11.69 17.58
N GLY A 392 19.06 12.27 18.36
CA GLY A 392 19.27 13.73 18.36
C GLY A 392 20.17 14.20 17.22
N TYR A 393 19.82 15.33 16.59
CA TYR A 393 20.65 15.94 15.53
C TYR A 393 22.13 16.02 15.92
N THR A 394 22.45 16.59 17.08
CA THR A 394 23.85 16.89 17.44
C THR A 394 24.65 15.62 17.58
N GLU A 395 24.11 14.62 18.28
CA GLU A 395 24.73 13.31 18.46
C GLU A 395 24.96 12.61 17.11
N PHE A 396 23.98 12.63 16.21
CA PHE A 396 24.06 12.03 14.89
C PHE A 396 25.16 12.69 14.03
N VAL A 397 25.16 14.02 13.93
CA VAL A 397 26.13 14.75 13.12
C VAL A 397 27.54 14.62 13.70
N GLU A 398 27.71 14.76 15.01
CA GLU A 398 29.01 14.57 15.67
C GLU A 398 29.54 13.14 15.51
N PHE A 399 28.66 12.12 15.55
CA PHE A 399 29.05 10.74 15.31
C PHE A 399 29.67 10.56 13.91
N ILE A 400 29.03 11.09 12.86
CA ILE A 400 29.55 11.03 11.48
C ILE A 400 30.87 11.80 11.34
N LEU A 401 30.99 12.97 11.98
CA LEU A 401 32.18 13.81 11.86
C LEU A 401 33.44 13.18 12.46
N LYS A 402 33.31 12.26 13.42
CA LYS A 402 34.45 11.52 14.00
C LYS A 402 35.20 10.67 12.99
N PHE A 403 34.61 10.36 11.82
CA PHE A 403 35.26 9.57 10.80
C PHE A 403 36.13 10.41 9.85
N GLN A 404 35.78 11.67 9.62
CA GLN A 404 36.47 12.59 8.69
C GLN A 404 36.72 11.98 7.29
N ASP A 405 35.86 11.07 6.83
CA ASP A 405 36.11 10.27 5.63
C ASP A 405 35.11 10.61 4.50
N PRO A 406 35.55 10.73 3.23
CA PRO A 406 34.64 10.97 2.13
C PRO A 406 33.65 9.81 1.82
N ARG A 407 33.94 8.61 2.30
CA ARG A 407 33.18 7.38 2.06
C ARG A 407 32.02 7.17 3.03
N LEU A 408 31.83 8.07 4.00
CA LEU A 408 30.67 8.07 4.90
C LEU A 408 29.89 9.38 4.75
N ARG A 409 28.62 9.28 4.43
CA ARG A 409 27.69 10.38 4.20
C ARG A 409 26.35 10.12 4.88
N ILE A 410 25.45 11.08 4.79
CA ILE A 410 24.14 11.05 5.43
C ILE A 410 23.06 10.87 4.38
N CYS A 411 22.16 9.93 4.64
CA CYS A 411 20.79 9.96 4.11
C CYS A 411 19.88 10.57 5.19
N VAL A 412 19.13 11.61 4.86
CA VAL A 412 18.08 12.12 5.76
C VAL A 412 16.75 11.58 5.27
N ASP A 413 16.05 10.86 6.12
CA ASP A 413 14.64 10.54 5.90
C ASP A 413 13.77 11.58 6.62
N THR A 414 12.89 12.23 5.86
CA THR A 414 12.04 13.31 6.37
C THR A 414 10.99 12.81 7.35
N CYS A 415 10.44 11.61 7.17
CA CYS A 415 9.52 10.99 8.11
C CYS A 415 10.24 10.59 9.40
N HIS A 416 11.47 10.08 9.32
CA HIS A 416 12.27 9.64 10.46
C HIS A 416 12.65 10.81 11.38
N VAL A 417 13.23 11.87 10.82
CA VAL A 417 13.58 13.04 11.65
C VAL A 417 12.33 13.69 12.27
N PHE A 418 11.18 13.64 11.58
CA PHE A 418 9.89 14.06 12.12
C PHE A 418 9.39 13.15 13.26
N ALA A 419 9.57 11.84 13.14
CA ALA A 419 9.19 10.86 14.15
C ALA A 419 9.96 11.04 15.47
N VAL A 420 11.21 11.53 15.42
CA VAL A 420 12.02 11.86 16.62
C VAL A 420 11.88 13.32 17.08
N GLY A 421 10.94 14.08 16.51
CA GLY A 421 10.57 15.42 16.99
C GLY A 421 11.24 16.59 16.27
N HIS A 422 11.96 16.36 15.17
CA HIS A 422 12.57 17.44 14.38
C HIS A 422 11.69 17.86 13.20
N GLN A 423 11.64 19.16 12.90
CA GLN A 423 11.04 19.64 11.66
C GLN A 423 12.00 19.35 10.49
N PRO A 424 11.60 18.59 9.44
CA PRO A 424 12.55 18.10 8.45
C PRO A 424 13.21 19.20 7.62
N LEU A 425 12.48 20.25 7.27
CA LEU A 425 13.04 21.40 6.55
C LEU A 425 14.14 22.10 7.37
N ASP A 426 13.91 22.28 8.67
CA ASP A 426 14.89 22.89 9.57
C ASP A 426 16.11 21.99 9.76
N TYR A 427 15.88 20.67 9.88
CA TYR A 427 16.95 19.67 9.95
C TYR A 427 17.86 19.74 8.73
N LEU A 428 17.27 19.70 7.53
CA LEU A 428 17.98 19.77 6.25
C LEU A 428 18.73 21.10 6.10
N THR A 429 18.07 22.22 6.38
CA THR A 429 18.66 23.57 6.27
C THR A 429 19.85 23.74 7.20
N ARG A 430 19.75 23.23 8.43
CA ARG A 430 20.83 23.25 9.41
C ARG A 430 22.01 22.38 8.95
N LEU A 431 21.74 21.20 8.39
CA LEU A 431 22.77 20.28 7.90
C LEU A 431 23.49 20.82 6.67
N THR A 432 22.77 21.36 5.70
CA THR A 432 23.36 21.92 4.47
C THR A 432 24.14 23.20 4.77
N LYS A 433 23.65 24.07 5.67
CA LYS A 433 24.38 25.24 6.15
C LYS A 433 25.66 24.86 6.89
N TYR A 434 25.61 23.80 7.70
CA TYR A 434 26.79 23.31 8.41
C TYR A 434 27.83 22.74 7.44
N ASN A 435 27.43 21.76 6.62
CA ASN A 435 28.28 21.20 5.58
C ASN A 435 27.43 20.43 4.55
N LYS A 436 27.11 21.09 3.43
CA LYS A 436 26.37 20.47 2.31
C LYS A 436 26.99 19.19 1.76
N LYS A 437 28.30 18.94 1.96
CA LYS A 437 28.94 17.72 1.46
C LYS A 437 28.57 16.49 2.27
N LEU A 438 28.03 16.63 3.48
CA LEU A 438 27.61 15.50 4.32
C LEU A 438 26.32 14.87 3.83
N LEU A 439 25.36 15.68 3.39
CA LEU A 439 24.07 15.22 2.87
C LEU A 439 24.22 14.72 1.44
N LYS A 440 23.86 13.46 1.19
CA LYS A 440 24.02 12.83 -0.13
C LYS A 440 22.71 12.34 -0.75
N LEU A 441 21.72 12.01 0.07
CA LEU A 441 20.41 11.55 -0.35
C LEU A 441 19.36 12.02 0.67
N VAL A 442 18.16 12.27 0.21
CA VAL A 442 16.98 12.45 1.06
C VAL A 442 15.96 11.39 0.72
N HIS A 443 15.54 10.61 1.71
CA HIS A 443 14.29 9.86 1.62
C HIS A 443 13.15 10.84 1.92
N TYR A 444 12.34 11.10 0.91
CA TYR A 444 11.42 12.23 0.84
C TYR A 444 9.99 11.78 1.12
N ASN A 445 9.77 11.38 2.36
CA ASN A 445 8.57 10.74 2.85
C ASN A 445 7.76 11.69 3.76
N ASP A 446 6.44 11.80 3.52
CA ASP A 446 5.55 12.42 4.50
C ASP A 446 5.32 11.42 5.66
N SER A 447 4.83 11.88 6.81
CA SER A 447 4.60 11.01 7.97
C SER A 447 3.12 10.73 8.19
N ALA A 448 2.74 9.45 8.28
CA ALA A 448 1.38 9.05 8.64
C ALA A 448 1.09 9.22 10.14
N THR A 449 2.07 9.66 10.94
CA THR A 449 1.94 9.84 12.39
C THR A 449 2.37 11.25 12.81
N PRO A 450 1.89 11.76 13.97
CA PRO A 450 2.32 13.07 14.47
C PRO A 450 3.82 13.16 14.77
N CYS A 451 4.35 14.39 14.80
CA CYS A 451 5.74 14.66 15.17
C CYS A 451 6.06 14.11 16.57
N GLY A 452 7.22 13.47 16.73
CA GLY A 452 7.62 12.87 18.01
C GLY A 452 6.93 11.53 18.33
N SER A 453 6.33 10.86 17.34
CA SER A 453 5.66 9.56 17.55
C SER A 453 6.60 8.40 17.84
N HIS A 454 7.88 8.51 17.46
CA HIS A 454 8.84 7.42 17.40
C HIS A 454 8.35 6.23 16.52
N LEU A 455 7.53 6.51 15.51
CA LEU A 455 7.00 5.52 14.57
C LEU A 455 7.45 5.80 13.14
N ASP A 456 8.18 4.87 12.55
CA ASP A 456 8.40 4.76 11.11
C ASP A 456 7.11 4.29 10.40
N ARG A 457 6.35 5.28 9.92
CA ARG A 457 5.12 5.11 9.15
C ARG A 457 5.02 6.21 8.10
N HIS A 458 5.43 5.89 6.88
CA HIS A 458 5.38 6.82 5.76
C HIS A 458 3.93 7.07 5.30
N ALA A 459 3.71 8.27 4.78
CA ALA A 459 2.49 8.67 4.08
C ALA A 459 2.84 9.16 2.68
N MET A 460 1.85 9.12 1.78
CA MET A 460 1.98 9.81 0.49
C MET A 460 2.14 11.31 0.75
N MET A 461 2.95 11.97 -0.07
CA MET A 461 3.21 13.40 0.02
C MET A 461 1.92 14.22 0.13
N GLY A 462 1.82 15.04 1.17
CA GLY A 462 0.67 15.91 1.42
C GLY A 462 -0.52 15.25 2.12
N THR A 463 -0.47 13.92 2.32
CA THR A 463 -1.51 13.17 3.03
C THR A 463 -1.17 12.92 4.50
N GLY A 464 0.07 13.25 4.89
CA GLY A 464 0.58 13.05 6.24
C GLY A 464 0.65 14.33 7.07
N HIS A 465 1.34 14.22 8.20
CA HIS A 465 1.48 15.26 9.22
C HIS A 465 2.60 16.26 8.93
N ILE A 466 3.53 15.99 7.99
CA ILE A 466 4.51 16.99 7.54
C ILE A 466 3.81 17.97 6.59
N GLY A 467 2.93 17.45 5.73
CA GLY A 467 2.01 18.22 4.92
C GLY A 467 2.62 18.83 3.66
N MET A 468 1.75 19.12 2.68
CA MET A 468 2.16 19.46 1.31
C MET A 468 3.04 20.71 1.23
N THR A 469 2.74 21.76 2.02
CA THR A 469 3.52 23.00 2.01
C THR A 469 4.97 22.77 2.41
N THR A 470 5.21 22.07 3.52
CA THR A 470 6.54 21.76 4.03
C THR A 470 7.28 20.84 3.07
N MET A 471 6.58 19.83 2.52
CA MET A 471 7.13 18.93 1.51
C MET A 471 7.62 19.74 0.30
N GLY A 472 6.80 20.63 -0.28
CA GLY A 472 7.23 21.51 -1.39
C GLY A 472 8.45 22.37 -1.08
N GLN A 473 8.57 22.90 0.15
CA GLN A 473 9.75 23.64 0.60
C GLN A 473 11.00 22.76 0.68
N ILE A 474 10.86 21.53 1.17
CA ILE A 474 11.94 20.52 1.20
C ILE A 474 12.39 20.19 -0.22
N ALA A 475 11.47 19.95 -1.14
CA ALA A 475 11.80 19.66 -2.53
C ALA A 475 12.62 20.78 -3.18
N HIS A 476 12.19 22.03 -2.98
CA HIS A 476 12.92 23.20 -3.44
C HIS A 476 14.31 23.32 -2.77
N HIS A 477 14.40 23.08 -1.46
CA HIS A 477 15.68 23.11 -0.74
C HIS A 477 16.66 22.07 -1.28
N CYS A 478 16.23 20.81 -1.43
CA CYS A 478 17.06 19.74 -1.96
C CYS A 478 17.50 20.03 -3.40
N HIS A 479 16.58 20.49 -4.26
CA HIS A 479 16.90 20.83 -5.64
C HIS A 479 17.93 21.95 -5.76
N SER A 480 17.76 23.06 -5.00
CA SER A 480 18.72 24.18 -5.00
C SER A 480 20.11 23.80 -4.51
N HIS A 481 20.23 22.70 -3.76
CA HIS A 481 21.51 22.17 -3.26
C HIS A 481 22.02 20.94 -4.04
N ALA A 482 21.34 20.56 -5.13
CA ALA A 482 21.63 19.36 -5.92
C ALA A 482 21.66 18.07 -5.07
N VAL A 483 20.73 17.96 -4.11
CA VAL A 483 20.54 16.76 -3.29
C VAL A 483 19.42 15.91 -3.89
N PRO A 484 19.70 14.66 -4.29
CA PRO A 484 18.70 13.76 -4.84
C PRO A 484 17.67 13.34 -3.79
N MET A 485 16.45 13.10 -4.26
CA MET A 485 15.31 12.71 -3.42
C MET A 485 14.65 11.44 -3.93
N VAL A 486 14.40 10.49 -3.03
CA VAL A 486 13.77 9.20 -3.29
C VAL A 486 12.57 9.04 -2.37
N ILE A 487 11.41 8.64 -2.89
CA ILE A 487 10.24 8.25 -2.09
C ILE A 487 10.29 6.74 -1.82
N GLU A 488 9.86 6.30 -0.62
CA GLU A 488 9.90 4.89 -0.20
C GLU A 488 8.53 4.24 0.02
#